data_AF-A0A8K0Y6Y6-F1
#
_entry.id   AF-A0A8K0Y6Y6-F1
#
_cell.length_a   1.000
_cell.length_b   1.000
_cell.length_c   1.000
_cell.angle_alpha   90.00
_cell.angle_beta   90.00
_cell.angle_gamma   90.00
#
_symmetry.space_group_name_H-M   'P 1'
#
loop_
_entity.id
_entity.type
_entity.pdbx_description
1 polymer ?
#
loop_
_entity_poly.entity_id
_entity_poly.type
_entity_poly.pdbx_seq_one_letter_code
_entity_poly.pdbx_strand_id
1 'polypeptide(L)'
;MKLKIPTKYFAICGGSIAVIAVICIVLINYHGLSPSESVSLQHADSKLLEIYDSIPTQTGKNVFMNQSKGLTKSVDPELVDLDSQIISCSASVDSLLTSSPNIGGSCTGPGVSLDNISGKYLGGQCCGILQNTTEYHEHLEKLQQYSNIPDIPLNPYKTAVYTAKKWIDYDSKTTLSASEQTVYEQAMKISGEGPCCCHCWHYYVNEGVAKKLIHDYKYNAKQVADFWNVSDICGV
;
A
#
# COMPACT_ATOMS: atom_id res chain seq x y z
N MET A 1 -3.81 34.70 42.01
CA MET A 1 -4.63 35.49 42.96
C MET A 1 -6.10 35.26 42.58
N LYS A 2 -6.88 34.61 43.46
CA LYS A 2 -8.28 34.23 43.22
C LYS A 2 -9.19 35.46 43.22
N LEU A 3 -10.19 35.53 42.34
CA LEU A 3 -11.53 36.11 42.62
C LEU A 3 -12.44 35.84 41.41
N LYS A 4 -13.23 34.75 41.44
CA LYS A 4 -14.67 34.68 41.79
C LYS A 4 -15.62 35.32 40.76
N ILE A 5 -16.27 34.43 40.01
CA ILE A 5 -17.54 34.57 39.25
C ILE A 5 -18.66 35.02 40.23
N PRO A 6 -19.74 35.70 39.79
CA PRO A 6 -20.93 34.90 39.47
C PRO A 6 -21.85 35.45 38.36
N THR A 7 -22.35 34.48 37.61
CA THR A 7 -23.68 34.33 37.00
C THR A 7 -24.82 35.10 37.68
N LYS A 8 -25.72 35.69 36.88
CA LYS A 8 -27.19 35.76 37.06
C LYS A 8 -27.80 36.48 35.84
N TYR A 9 -28.63 35.86 35.01
CA TYR A 9 -30.03 35.42 35.19
C TYR A 9 -31.07 36.50 34.86
N PHE A 10 -32.10 36.05 34.13
CA PHE A 10 -33.45 36.58 33.95
C PHE A 10 -33.58 37.91 33.18
N ALA A 11 -34.17 37.98 31.98
CA ALA A 11 -35.49 37.57 31.47
C ALA A 11 -36.51 38.74 31.42
N ILE A 12 -37.48 38.57 30.52
CA ILE A 12 -38.87 39.07 30.55
C ILE A 12 -39.23 40.25 29.62
N CYS A 13 -39.94 39.85 28.54
CA CYS A 13 -41.17 40.41 27.93
C CYS A 13 -41.20 41.72 27.14
N GLY A 14 -41.84 41.63 25.96
CA GLY A 14 -42.91 42.55 25.56
C GLY A 14 -42.95 43.02 24.09
N GLY A 15 -43.85 42.44 23.29
CA GLY A 15 -44.73 43.20 22.36
C GLY A 15 -44.23 43.69 20.98
N SER A 16 -44.68 42.98 19.94
CA SER A 16 -45.35 43.52 18.72
C SER A 16 -44.61 44.33 17.62
N ILE A 17 -44.63 43.71 16.42
CA ILE A 17 -44.83 44.27 15.06
C ILE A 17 -43.60 44.72 14.23
N ALA A 18 -43.52 44.09 13.05
CA ALA A 18 -43.04 44.58 11.75
C ALA A 18 -41.55 44.56 11.35
N VAL A 19 -41.30 43.72 10.33
CA VAL A 19 -40.59 44.03 9.06
C VAL A 19 -39.05 43.95 9.05
N ILE A 20 -38.60 42.80 8.53
CA ILE A 20 -37.68 42.59 7.39
C ILE A 20 -36.37 43.41 7.32
N ALA A 21 -35.28 42.62 7.35
CA ALA A 21 -33.97 42.80 6.71
C ALA A 21 -33.15 44.05 7.09
N VAL A 22 -31.94 43.83 7.60
CA VAL A 22 -30.71 43.65 6.81
C VAL A 22 -29.58 43.34 7.79
N ILE A 23 -28.71 42.43 7.38
CA ILE A 23 -27.56 41.87 8.10
C ILE A 23 -26.59 42.97 8.55
N CYS A 24 -26.32 43.05 9.86
CA CYS A 24 -25.26 43.90 10.43
C CYS A 24 -23.89 43.21 10.33
N ILE A 25 -23.02 43.83 9.52
CA ILE A 25 -21.67 44.30 9.86
C ILE A 25 -20.86 43.47 10.89
N VAL A 26 -19.87 42.75 10.33
CA VAL A 26 -18.41 42.66 10.64
C VAL A 26 -17.92 42.51 12.10
N LEU A 27 -16.90 41.63 12.23
CA LEU A 27 -15.80 41.54 13.23
C LEU A 27 -16.07 40.50 14.36
N ILE A 28 -15.24 39.51 14.68
CA ILE A 28 -13.77 39.30 14.61
C ILE A 28 -13.48 37.79 14.79
N ASN A 29 -12.33 37.34 14.25
CA ASN A 29 -11.50 36.17 14.58
C ASN A 29 -11.99 35.26 15.72
N TYR A 30 -12.02 33.94 15.48
CA TYR A 30 -11.23 32.97 16.26
C TYR A 30 -11.30 31.56 15.65
N HIS A 31 -10.14 30.88 15.74
CA HIS A 31 -9.84 29.48 15.40
C HIS A 31 -9.46 29.20 13.95
N GLY A 32 -8.14 29.15 13.74
CA GLY A 32 -7.49 28.66 12.54
C GLY A 32 -7.92 27.22 12.24
N LEU A 33 -8.74 27.10 11.20
CA LEU A 33 -8.65 25.95 10.32
C LEU A 33 -7.42 26.18 9.44
N SER A 34 -6.44 25.29 9.55
CA SER A 34 -5.46 25.11 8.48
C SER A 34 -6.25 24.83 7.19
N PRO A 35 -6.02 25.57 6.09
CA PRO A 35 -6.57 25.16 4.82
C PRO A 35 -5.94 23.80 4.50
N SER A 36 -6.77 22.80 4.21
CA SER A 36 -6.33 21.67 3.40
C SER A 36 -5.70 22.26 2.14
N GLU A 37 -4.41 22.05 1.93
CA GLU A 37 -3.72 22.47 0.70
C GLU A 37 -4.42 21.79 -0.49
N SER A 38 -5.31 22.53 -1.14
CA SER A 38 -5.76 22.20 -2.48
C SER A 38 -4.54 22.33 -3.38
N VAL A 39 -4.01 21.20 -3.85
CA VAL A 39 -2.98 21.18 -4.89
C VAL A 39 -3.50 22.00 -6.07
N SER A 40 -2.87 23.14 -6.33
CA SER A 40 -3.25 24.01 -7.43
C SER A 40 -2.90 23.33 -8.75
N LEU A 41 -3.92 22.79 -9.44
CA LEU A 41 -3.84 22.16 -10.76
C LEU A 41 -3.45 23.12 -11.89
N GLN A 42 -3.11 24.38 -11.60
CA GLN A 42 -2.84 25.43 -12.59
C GLN A 42 -1.59 25.17 -13.47
N HIS A 43 -0.79 24.15 -13.18
CA HIS A 43 0.42 23.80 -13.94
C HIS A 43 0.53 22.29 -14.27
N ALA A 44 -0.53 21.50 -14.08
CA ALA A 44 -0.49 20.07 -14.39
C ALA A 44 -0.44 19.84 -15.91
N ASP A 45 0.43 18.94 -16.37
CA ASP A 45 0.41 18.49 -17.77
C ASP A 45 -0.90 17.72 -18.01
N SER A 46 -1.69 18.18 -18.98
CA SER A 46 -2.97 17.56 -19.37
C SER A 46 -2.86 16.06 -19.65
N LYS A 47 -1.73 15.58 -20.18
CA LYS A 47 -1.49 14.14 -20.43
C LYS A 47 -1.23 13.37 -19.16
N LEU A 48 -0.53 13.96 -18.19
CA LEU A 48 -0.27 13.33 -16.90
C LEU A 48 -1.54 13.26 -16.06
N LEU A 49 -2.42 14.27 -16.18
CA LEU A 49 -3.73 14.23 -15.55
C LEU A 49 -4.61 13.11 -16.14
N GLU A 50 -4.61 12.92 -17.46
CA GLU A 50 -5.32 11.82 -18.11
C GLU A 50 -4.82 10.44 -17.63
N ILE A 51 -3.50 10.26 -17.53
CA ILE A 51 -2.90 9.04 -16.99
C ILE A 51 -3.32 8.84 -15.53
N TYR A 52 -3.18 9.86 -14.69
CA TYR A 52 -3.59 9.81 -13.29
C TYR A 52 -5.06 9.40 -13.13
N ASP A 53 -5.95 9.95 -13.94
CA ASP A 53 -7.38 9.63 -13.89
C ASP A 53 -7.68 8.20 -14.34
N SER A 54 -6.86 7.64 -15.23
CA SER A 54 -6.98 6.25 -15.70
C SER A 54 -6.56 5.19 -14.68
N ILE A 55 -5.73 5.55 -13.69
CA ILE A 55 -5.25 4.60 -12.68
C ILE A 55 -6.42 4.17 -11.78
N PRO A 56 -6.74 2.87 -11.68
CA PRO A 56 -7.98 2.41 -11.08
C PRO A 56 -7.97 2.47 -9.54
N THR A 57 -6.80 2.44 -8.91
CA THR A 57 -6.68 2.39 -7.45
C THR A 57 -6.20 3.72 -6.88
N GLN A 58 -6.74 4.14 -5.73
CA GLN A 58 -6.26 5.36 -5.08
C GLN A 58 -4.79 5.24 -4.65
N THR A 59 -4.34 4.03 -4.27
CA THR A 59 -2.94 3.78 -3.96
C THR A 59 -2.05 4.01 -5.18
N GLY A 60 -2.39 3.45 -6.34
CA GLY A 60 -1.66 3.69 -7.59
C GLY A 60 -1.64 5.16 -7.97
N LYS A 61 -2.78 5.86 -7.81
CA LYS A 61 -2.87 7.31 -8.01
C LYS A 61 -1.88 8.08 -7.14
N ASN A 62 -1.77 7.72 -5.87
CA ASN A 62 -0.83 8.34 -4.94
C ASN A 62 0.64 8.08 -5.33
N VAL A 63 0.95 6.86 -5.78
CA VAL A 63 2.30 6.50 -6.25
C VAL A 63 2.66 7.29 -7.51
N PHE A 64 1.79 7.30 -8.50
CA PHE A 64 1.98 8.07 -9.74
C PHE A 64 2.13 9.58 -9.47
N MET A 65 1.38 10.14 -8.52
CA MET A 65 1.54 11.55 -8.11
C MET A 65 2.94 11.84 -7.57
N ASN A 66 3.53 10.91 -6.82
CA ASN A 66 4.88 11.05 -6.31
C ASN A 66 5.91 10.94 -7.45
N GLN A 67 5.83 9.90 -8.27
CA GLN A 67 6.73 9.68 -9.41
C GLN A 67 6.70 10.83 -10.42
N SER A 68 5.52 11.37 -10.70
CA SER A 68 5.31 12.51 -11.61
C SER A 68 5.68 13.86 -11.01
N LYS A 69 6.11 13.90 -9.73
CA LYS A 69 6.37 15.13 -8.97
C LYS A 69 5.21 16.10 -9.02
N GLY A 70 4.02 15.60 -8.72
CA GLY A 70 2.77 16.38 -8.76
C GLY A 70 2.35 16.73 -10.18
N LEU A 71 2.38 15.78 -11.11
CA LEU A 71 1.97 15.95 -12.52
C LEU A 71 2.81 16.98 -13.30
N THR A 72 4.08 17.15 -12.93
CA THR A 72 5.01 18.09 -13.58
C THR A 72 6.10 17.39 -14.39
N LYS A 73 6.30 16.08 -14.19
CA LYS A 73 7.28 15.26 -14.89
C LYS A 73 6.65 13.99 -15.45
N SER A 74 7.08 13.60 -16.64
CA SER A 74 6.73 12.31 -17.23
C SER A 74 7.21 11.17 -16.34
N VAL A 75 6.38 10.15 -16.21
CA VAL A 75 6.68 8.89 -15.53
C VAL A 75 6.93 7.83 -16.60
N ASP A 76 7.86 6.91 -16.32
CA ASP A 76 8.11 5.77 -17.20
C ASP A 76 6.81 4.94 -17.37
N PRO A 77 6.38 4.64 -18.61
CA PRO A 77 5.16 3.86 -18.85
C PRO A 77 5.11 2.50 -18.13
N GLU A 78 6.25 1.88 -17.84
CA GLU A 78 6.30 0.62 -17.10
C GLU A 78 5.95 0.82 -15.62
N LEU A 79 6.39 1.92 -15.01
CA LEU A 79 5.96 2.29 -13.66
C LEU A 79 4.46 2.59 -13.62
N VAL A 80 3.92 3.24 -14.67
CA VAL A 80 2.47 3.48 -14.79
C VAL A 80 1.69 2.16 -14.86
N ASP A 81 2.18 1.18 -15.62
CA ASP A 81 1.57 -0.16 -15.68
C ASP A 81 1.60 -0.87 -14.33
N LEU A 82 2.70 -0.76 -13.56
CA LEU A 82 2.78 -1.31 -12.19
C LEU A 82 1.81 -0.61 -11.24
N ASP A 83 1.72 0.72 -11.32
CA ASP A 83 0.81 1.54 -10.49
C ASP A 83 -0.67 1.28 -10.80
N SER A 84 -0.95 0.78 -12.00
CA SER A 84 -2.30 0.46 -12.45
C SER A 84 -2.81 -0.90 -11.94
N GLN A 85 -1.97 -1.70 -11.26
CA GLN A 85 -2.37 -2.99 -10.69
C GLN A 85 -3.11 -2.84 -9.36
N ILE A 86 -3.61 -3.97 -8.83
CA ILE A 86 -4.19 -3.99 -7.48
C ILE A 86 -3.06 -3.89 -6.45
N ILE A 87 -2.87 -2.71 -5.86
CA ILE A 87 -1.85 -2.48 -4.84
C ILE A 87 -2.43 -2.68 -3.44
N SER A 88 -1.98 -3.74 -2.76
CA SER A 88 -2.49 -4.14 -1.44
C SER A 88 -1.42 -4.32 -0.34
N CYS A 89 -0.14 -4.07 -0.65
CA CYS A 89 0.96 -4.04 0.31
C CYS A 89 1.48 -2.61 0.55
N SER A 90 0.60 -1.69 0.97
CA SER A 90 0.96 -0.30 1.27
C SER A 90 0.84 -0.08 2.78
N ALA A 91 1.98 -0.02 3.47
CA ALA A 91 2.06 0.10 4.92
C ALA A 91 2.08 1.56 5.42
N SER A 92 1.34 2.47 4.77
CA SER A 92 1.23 3.91 5.08
C SER A 92 2.27 4.79 4.37
N VAL A 93 1.78 5.57 3.40
CA VAL A 93 2.26 6.93 3.18
C VAL A 93 1.67 7.77 4.31
N ASP A 94 2.48 8.14 5.30
CA ASP A 94 2.07 8.65 6.64
C ASP A 94 1.11 9.86 6.70
N SER A 95 0.74 10.47 5.57
CA SER A 95 -0.04 11.72 5.52
C SER A 95 -1.48 11.59 4.99
N LEU A 96 -1.97 10.40 4.63
CA LEU A 96 -3.27 10.23 3.93
C LEU A 96 -4.34 9.47 4.72
N LEU A 97 -4.33 9.61 6.05
CA LEU A 97 -5.30 9.01 6.96
C LEU A 97 -6.70 9.62 6.82
N THR A 98 -7.50 9.18 5.84
CA THR A 98 -8.96 9.05 6.03
C THR A 98 -9.55 7.91 5.19
N SER A 99 -10.22 6.99 5.88
CA SER A 99 -11.39 6.21 5.46
C SER A 99 -11.30 5.27 4.24
N SER A 100 -10.93 4.02 4.53
CA SER A 100 -11.45 2.74 3.95
C SER A 100 -12.96 2.81 3.56
N PRO A 101 -13.52 2.03 2.59
CA PRO A 101 -13.13 0.67 2.22
C PRO A 101 -13.21 0.26 0.73
N ASN A 102 -12.69 -0.96 0.49
CA ASN A 102 -12.85 -1.90 -0.65
C ASN A 102 -11.66 -1.98 -1.61
N ILE A 103 -10.77 -2.94 -1.29
CA ILE A 103 -9.56 -3.36 -2.02
C ILE A 103 -8.46 -2.27 -2.06
N GLY A 104 -7.98 -1.86 -0.89
CA GLY A 104 -6.83 -0.95 -0.78
C GLY A 104 -6.66 -0.34 0.60
N GLY A 105 -5.78 -0.90 1.44
CA GLY A 105 -5.30 -0.18 2.63
C GLY A 105 -5.33 -0.90 3.97
N SER A 106 -4.84 -2.15 4.03
CA SER A 106 -4.26 -2.68 5.26
C SER A 106 -3.32 -3.82 4.90
N CYS A 107 -2.07 -3.76 5.37
CA CYS A 107 -1.21 -4.94 5.51
C CYS A 107 -1.87 -5.84 6.56
N THR A 108 -2.94 -6.54 6.17
CA THR A 108 -3.68 -7.43 7.05
C THR A 108 -2.91 -8.73 7.18
N GLY A 109 -2.13 -8.86 8.25
CA GLY A 109 -1.85 -10.17 8.81
C GLY A 109 -3.12 -10.75 9.46
N PRO A 110 -2.99 -11.91 10.11
CA PRO A 110 -3.38 -13.21 9.57
C PRO A 110 -4.84 -13.28 9.09
N GLY A 111 -5.04 -13.70 7.83
CA GLY A 111 -6.38 -13.85 7.24
C GLY A 111 -6.57 -13.23 5.86
N VAL A 112 -5.52 -13.08 5.05
CA VAL A 112 -5.60 -12.56 3.67
C VAL A 112 -6.47 -13.50 2.83
N SER A 113 -7.78 -13.27 2.82
CA SER A 113 -8.68 -13.87 1.85
C SER A 113 -8.63 -13.05 0.57
N LEU A 114 -8.08 -13.65 -0.47
CA LEU A 114 -8.13 -13.10 -1.83
C LEU A 114 -9.43 -13.47 -2.56
N ASP A 115 -10.40 -14.13 -1.90
CA ASP A 115 -11.56 -14.75 -2.55
C ASP A 115 -12.40 -13.73 -3.32
N ASN A 116 -12.54 -12.52 -2.77
CA ASN A 116 -13.30 -11.43 -3.37
C ASN A 116 -12.47 -10.54 -4.32
N ILE A 117 -11.21 -10.89 -4.58
CA ILE A 117 -10.35 -10.16 -5.52
C ILE A 117 -10.59 -10.68 -6.94
N SER A 118 -11.10 -9.81 -7.81
CA SER A 118 -11.49 -10.09 -9.19
C SER A 118 -10.50 -9.59 -10.26
N GLY A 119 -9.42 -8.90 -9.87
CA GLY A 119 -8.42 -8.41 -10.83
C GLY A 119 -7.48 -9.49 -11.35
N LYS A 120 -6.66 -9.12 -12.36
CA LYS A 120 -5.70 -10.03 -12.98
C LYS A 120 -4.41 -10.17 -12.17
N TYR A 121 -3.88 -9.05 -11.70
CA TYR A 121 -2.59 -9.00 -11.02
C TYR A 121 -2.71 -8.27 -9.69
N LEU A 122 -2.09 -8.85 -8.67
CA LEU A 122 -1.66 -8.14 -7.48
C LEU A 122 -0.32 -7.49 -7.81
N GLY A 123 -0.21 -6.24 -7.44
CA GLY A 123 1.05 -5.52 -7.47
C GLY A 123 1.22 -4.76 -6.18
N GLY A 124 2.22 -3.91 -6.19
CA GLY A 124 2.45 -2.99 -5.11
C GLY A 124 3.92 -2.81 -4.85
N GLN A 125 4.24 -1.58 -4.47
CA GLN A 125 5.54 -1.19 -3.99
C GLN A 125 5.36 -1.07 -2.47
N CYS A 126 5.91 -2.02 -1.74
CA CYS A 126 5.91 -1.99 -0.28
C CYS A 126 7.11 -1.17 0.20
N CYS A 127 7.07 -0.64 1.42
CA CYS A 127 8.26 -0.05 2.05
C CYS A 127 8.92 1.11 1.22
N GLY A 128 8.16 1.77 0.31
CA GLY A 128 8.52 3.01 -0.41
C GLY A 128 8.01 3.06 -1.88
N ILE A 129 8.62 3.86 -2.76
CA ILE A 129 8.17 4.11 -4.15
C ILE A 129 9.35 4.03 -5.13
N LEU A 130 9.29 3.09 -6.07
CA LEU A 130 10.16 2.99 -7.25
C LEU A 130 10.16 4.32 -8.01
N GLN A 131 11.34 4.97 -8.04
CA GLN A 131 11.55 6.21 -8.77
C GLN A 131 11.98 5.99 -10.23
N ASN A 132 12.43 4.78 -10.56
CA ASN A 132 12.84 4.34 -11.89
C ASN A 132 12.71 2.80 -12.00
N THR A 133 12.91 2.24 -13.19
CA THR A 133 12.72 0.81 -13.47
C THR A 133 13.95 -0.07 -13.21
N THR A 134 15.09 0.51 -12.83
CA THR A 134 16.37 -0.25 -12.70
C THR A 134 16.25 -1.38 -11.68
N GLU A 135 15.82 -1.06 -10.46
CA GLU A 135 15.68 -2.05 -9.38
C GLU A 135 14.67 -3.15 -9.75
N TYR A 136 13.53 -2.74 -10.32
CA TYR A 136 12.53 -3.64 -10.84
C TYR A 136 13.13 -4.64 -11.86
N HIS A 137 13.90 -4.17 -12.85
CA HIS A 137 14.54 -5.04 -13.84
C HIS A 137 15.60 -5.94 -13.23
N GLU A 138 16.40 -5.45 -12.28
CA GLU A 138 17.38 -6.27 -11.57
C GLU A 138 16.71 -7.43 -10.81
N HIS A 139 15.55 -7.18 -10.19
CA HIS A 139 14.81 -8.22 -9.46
C HIS A 139 14.29 -9.28 -10.44
N LEU A 140 13.71 -8.85 -11.57
CA LEU A 140 13.24 -9.77 -12.61
C LEU A 140 14.36 -10.66 -13.17
N GLU A 141 15.54 -10.08 -13.42
CA GLU A 141 16.69 -10.82 -13.92
C GLU A 141 17.19 -11.85 -12.90
N LYS A 142 17.38 -11.43 -11.65
CA LYS A 142 17.83 -12.32 -10.56
C LYS A 142 16.83 -13.44 -10.29
N LEU A 143 15.53 -13.20 -10.45
CA LEU A 143 14.49 -14.22 -10.24
C LEU A 143 14.49 -15.31 -11.32
N GLN A 144 15.04 -15.05 -12.52
CA GLN A 144 15.07 -16.06 -13.60
C GLN A 144 15.80 -17.35 -13.22
N GLN A 145 16.73 -17.30 -12.26
CA GLN A 145 17.42 -18.49 -11.75
C GLN A 145 16.46 -19.53 -11.14
N TYR A 146 15.24 -19.12 -10.76
CA TYR A 146 14.22 -19.97 -10.17
C TYR A 146 13.18 -20.45 -11.20
N SER A 147 13.32 -20.11 -12.48
CA SER A 147 12.33 -20.39 -13.55
C SER A 147 12.01 -21.87 -13.77
N ASN A 148 12.83 -22.79 -13.24
CA ASN A 148 12.58 -24.23 -13.26
C ASN A 148 11.55 -24.70 -12.21
N ILE A 149 11.15 -23.85 -11.27
CA ILE A 149 10.13 -24.14 -10.27
C ILE A 149 8.76 -23.74 -10.84
N PRO A 150 7.81 -24.69 -11.01
CA PRO A 150 6.51 -24.40 -11.57
C PRO A 150 5.75 -23.33 -10.77
N ASP A 151 5.16 -22.39 -11.50
CA ASP A 151 4.33 -21.29 -10.97
C ASP A 151 5.02 -20.35 -9.98
N ILE A 152 6.36 -20.34 -9.93
CA ILE A 152 7.09 -19.37 -9.11
C ILE A 152 6.81 -17.93 -9.62
N PRO A 153 6.52 -16.96 -8.73
CA PRO A 153 6.35 -15.57 -9.15
C PRO A 153 7.70 -14.99 -9.60
N LEU A 154 7.94 -14.96 -10.92
CA LEU A 154 9.14 -14.34 -11.50
C LEU A 154 9.02 -12.81 -11.66
N ASN A 155 7.82 -12.27 -11.45
CA ASN A 155 7.56 -10.83 -11.39
C ASN A 155 6.69 -10.54 -10.14
N PRO A 156 7.31 -10.30 -8.97
CA PRO A 156 6.58 -10.14 -7.73
C PRO A 156 5.76 -8.84 -7.71
N TYR A 157 6.21 -7.80 -8.42
CA TYR A 157 5.50 -6.53 -8.62
C TYR A 157 4.22 -6.65 -9.47
N LYS A 158 4.06 -7.75 -10.23
CA LYS A 158 2.91 -8.04 -11.08
C LYS A 158 2.50 -9.52 -10.98
N THR A 159 2.25 -9.97 -9.76
CA THR A 159 1.88 -11.36 -9.46
C THR A 159 0.44 -11.63 -9.86
N ALA A 160 0.17 -12.66 -10.68
CA ALA A 160 -1.20 -13.01 -11.03
C ALA A 160 -2.01 -13.43 -9.79
N VAL A 161 -3.26 -12.96 -9.67
CA VAL A 161 -4.11 -13.24 -8.49
C VAL A 161 -4.28 -14.75 -8.26
N TYR A 162 -4.42 -15.53 -9.34
CA TYR A 162 -4.53 -16.99 -9.23
C TYR A 162 -3.25 -17.62 -8.65
N THR A 163 -2.07 -17.13 -9.04
CA THR A 163 -0.77 -17.59 -8.55
C THR A 163 -0.62 -17.26 -7.07
N ALA A 164 -0.99 -16.04 -6.66
CA ALA A 164 -0.96 -15.66 -5.26
C ALA A 164 -1.89 -16.56 -4.41
N LYS A 165 -3.14 -16.76 -4.86
CA LYS A 165 -4.09 -17.69 -4.21
C LYS A 165 -3.51 -19.10 -4.06
N LYS A 166 -2.87 -19.62 -5.11
CA LYS A 166 -2.26 -20.95 -5.11
C LYS A 166 -1.17 -21.08 -4.03
N TRP A 167 -0.28 -20.10 -3.91
CA TRP A 167 0.81 -20.16 -2.93
C TRP A 167 0.31 -19.97 -1.50
N ILE A 168 -0.64 -19.07 -1.27
CA ILE A 168 -1.29 -18.88 0.03
C ILE A 168 -2.05 -20.15 0.46
N ASP A 169 -2.75 -20.79 -0.49
CA ASP A 169 -3.44 -22.06 -0.23
C ASP A 169 -2.44 -23.18 0.10
N TYR A 170 -1.34 -23.28 -0.64
CA TYR A 170 -0.26 -24.22 -0.35
C TYR A 170 0.32 -23.99 1.05
N ASP A 171 0.63 -22.74 1.40
CA ASP A 171 1.11 -22.37 2.73
C ASP A 171 0.20 -22.89 3.85
N SER A 172 -1.11 -22.65 3.71
CA SER A 172 -2.11 -23.02 4.72
C SER A 172 -2.29 -24.53 4.89
N LYS A 173 -1.97 -25.33 3.87
CA LYS A 173 -2.15 -26.80 3.83
C LYS A 173 -0.88 -27.57 4.11
N THR A 174 0.28 -26.92 4.06
CA THR A 174 1.58 -27.56 4.24
C THR A 174 2.13 -27.29 5.63
N THR A 175 2.29 -28.37 6.40
CA THR A 175 3.00 -28.36 7.67
C THR A 175 4.41 -28.90 7.46
N LEU A 176 5.43 -28.09 7.79
CA LEU A 176 6.82 -28.53 7.76
C LEU A 176 7.10 -29.51 8.91
N SER A 177 7.97 -30.50 8.67
CA SER A 177 8.56 -31.30 9.74
C SER A 177 9.47 -30.46 10.65
N ALA A 178 9.83 -30.95 11.83
CA ALA A 178 10.69 -30.21 12.77
C ALA A 178 12.04 -29.79 12.16
N SER A 179 12.65 -30.65 11.34
CA SER A 179 13.91 -30.33 10.64
C SER A 179 13.73 -29.26 9.55
N GLU A 180 12.63 -29.32 8.80
CA GLU A 180 12.32 -28.33 7.76
C GLU A 180 11.94 -26.98 8.39
N GLN A 181 11.21 -27.01 9.51
CA GLN A 181 10.90 -25.81 10.29
C GLN A 181 12.17 -25.14 10.81
N THR A 182 13.18 -25.91 11.23
CA THR A 182 14.50 -25.37 11.61
C THR A 182 15.16 -24.63 10.44
N VAL A 183 15.06 -25.16 9.21
CA VAL A 183 15.57 -24.50 8.00
C VAL A 183 14.84 -23.19 7.75
N TYR A 184 13.50 -23.19 7.83
CA TYR A 184 12.68 -22.00 7.66
C TYR A 184 13.04 -20.90 8.68
N GLU A 185 13.15 -21.25 9.95
CA GLU A 185 13.51 -20.32 11.02
C GLU A 185 14.94 -19.79 10.90
N GLN A 186 15.86 -20.60 10.37
CA GLN A 186 17.20 -20.13 10.05
C GLN A 186 17.18 -19.15 8.87
N ALA A 187 16.38 -19.41 7.83
CA ALA A 187 16.22 -18.50 6.70
C ALA A 187 15.71 -17.15 7.18
N MET A 188 14.68 -17.12 8.03
CA MET A 188 14.13 -15.91 8.66
C MET A 188 15.20 -15.06 9.35
N LYS A 189 16.18 -15.70 10.00
CA LYS A 189 17.24 -15.01 10.75
C LYS A 189 18.33 -14.39 9.86
N ILE A 190 18.53 -14.93 8.65
CA ILE A 190 19.63 -14.54 7.76
C ILE A 190 19.15 -13.78 6.52
N SER A 191 17.86 -13.82 6.20
CA SER A 191 17.23 -12.94 5.22
C SER A 191 17.17 -11.51 5.74
N GLY A 192 17.13 -10.51 4.84
CA GLY A 192 16.96 -9.12 5.24
C GLY A 192 15.62 -8.88 5.94
N GLU A 193 14.52 -9.28 5.30
CA GLU A 193 13.15 -8.96 5.73
C GLU A 193 12.27 -10.21 5.97
N GLY A 194 12.84 -11.42 5.90
CA GLY A 194 12.04 -12.65 5.82
C GLY A 194 11.25 -12.72 4.50
N PRO A 195 10.08 -13.38 4.48
CA PRO A 195 9.19 -13.42 3.31
C PRO A 195 8.80 -12.02 2.80
N CYS A 196 8.64 -11.04 3.69
CA CYS A 196 8.40 -9.63 3.38
C CYS A 196 8.42 -8.79 4.68
N CYS A 197 8.80 -7.50 4.60
CA CYS A 197 8.73 -6.54 5.72
C CYS A 197 7.32 -6.46 6.34
N CYS A 198 6.28 -6.64 5.51
CA CYS A 198 4.88 -6.59 5.92
C CYS A 198 4.20 -7.94 5.78
N HIS A 199 3.38 -8.34 6.75
CA HIS A 199 2.53 -9.54 6.67
C HIS A 199 1.31 -9.32 5.76
N CYS A 200 1.54 -8.91 4.50
CA CYS A 200 0.51 -8.77 3.47
C CYS A 200 0.42 -10.04 2.60
N TRP A 201 -0.36 -10.01 1.51
CA TRP A 201 -0.46 -11.16 0.59
C TRP A 201 0.91 -11.65 0.10
N HIS A 202 1.86 -10.74 -0.12
CA HIS A 202 3.19 -11.08 -0.64
C HIS A 202 3.99 -11.92 0.37
N TYR A 203 3.87 -11.61 1.66
CA TYR A 203 4.44 -12.42 2.73
C TYR A 203 3.94 -13.85 2.65
N TYR A 204 2.63 -14.06 2.62
CA TYR A 204 2.03 -15.40 2.61
C TYR A 204 2.29 -16.17 1.31
N VAL A 205 2.41 -15.48 0.18
CA VAL A 205 2.92 -16.09 -1.07
C VAL A 205 4.33 -16.60 -0.86
N ASN A 206 5.22 -15.77 -0.31
CA ASN A 206 6.62 -16.12 -0.08
C ASN A 206 6.81 -17.16 1.03
N GLU A 207 5.91 -17.26 2.01
CA GLU A 207 5.86 -18.40 2.96
C GLU A 207 5.54 -19.70 2.23
N GLY A 208 4.51 -19.70 1.39
CA GLY A 208 4.11 -20.86 0.59
C GLY A 208 5.21 -21.33 -0.37
N VAL A 209 5.87 -20.39 -1.05
CA VAL A 209 7.03 -20.68 -1.90
C VAL A 209 8.16 -21.27 -1.08
N ALA A 210 8.55 -20.65 0.05
CA ALA A 210 9.62 -21.16 0.90
C ALA A 210 9.33 -22.58 1.41
N LYS A 211 8.09 -22.86 1.86
CA LYS A 211 7.69 -24.21 2.27
C LYS A 211 7.86 -25.21 1.13
N LYS A 212 7.50 -24.85 -0.11
CA LYS A 212 7.70 -25.70 -1.29
C LYS A 212 9.18 -25.93 -1.59
N LEU A 213 10.00 -24.87 -1.54
CA LEU A 213 11.44 -24.95 -1.76
C LEU A 213 12.12 -25.89 -0.75
N ILE A 214 11.75 -25.78 0.53
CA ILE A 214 12.29 -26.62 1.60
C ILE A 214 11.78 -28.06 1.43
N HIS A 215 10.47 -28.24 1.26
CA HIS A 215 9.84 -29.56 1.27
C HIS A 215 10.16 -30.38 0.02
N ASP A 216 10.04 -29.80 -1.17
CA ASP A 216 10.13 -30.55 -2.42
C ASP A 216 11.53 -30.46 -3.05
N TYR A 217 12.15 -29.28 -2.96
CA TYR A 217 13.44 -28.99 -3.60
C TYR A 217 14.63 -29.09 -2.64
N LYS A 218 14.38 -29.37 -1.36
CA LYS A 218 15.40 -29.57 -0.32
C LYS A 218 16.34 -28.38 -0.17
N TYR A 219 15.83 -27.18 -0.39
CA TYR A 219 16.60 -25.95 -0.19
C TYR A 219 17.02 -25.82 1.28
N ASN A 220 18.24 -25.32 1.49
CA ASN A 220 18.72 -24.92 2.80
C ASN A 220 18.33 -23.48 3.14
N ALA A 221 18.63 -23.05 4.37
CA ALA A 221 18.23 -21.75 4.89
C ALA A 221 18.76 -20.58 4.04
N LYS A 222 20.00 -20.69 3.55
CA LYS A 222 20.60 -19.64 2.71
C LYS A 222 19.88 -19.53 1.36
N GLN A 223 19.56 -20.66 0.72
CA GLN A 223 18.87 -20.64 -0.57
C GLN A 223 17.46 -20.05 -0.48
N VAL A 224 16.75 -20.30 0.63
CA VAL A 224 15.44 -19.68 0.90
C VAL A 224 15.60 -18.18 1.16
N ALA A 225 16.56 -17.78 1.98
CA ALA A 225 16.83 -16.36 2.25
C ALA A 225 17.25 -15.60 0.98
N ASP A 226 18.09 -16.21 0.13
CA ASP A 226 18.48 -15.65 -1.17
C ASP A 226 17.26 -15.44 -2.07
N PHE A 227 16.31 -16.39 -2.10
CA PHE A 227 15.05 -16.22 -2.84
C PHE A 227 14.24 -15.04 -2.30
N TRP A 228 14.02 -14.97 -0.99
CA TRP A 228 13.26 -13.88 -0.39
C TRP A 228 13.87 -12.51 -0.69
N ASN A 229 15.19 -12.38 -0.56
CA ASN A 229 15.94 -11.15 -0.81
C ASN A 229 15.89 -10.67 -2.27
N VAL A 230 15.53 -11.51 -3.25
CA VAL A 230 15.35 -11.08 -4.65
C VAL A 230 13.88 -11.04 -5.07
N SER A 231 13.00 -11.64 -4.28
CA SER A 231 11.55 -11.66 -4.50
C SER A 231 10.84 -10.47 -3.86
N ASP A 232 11.56 -9.56 -3.22
CA ASP A 232 10.94 -8.42 -2.57
C ASP A 232 10.24 -7.48 -3.59
N ILE A 233 9.32 -6.70 -3.06
CA ILE A 233 8.56 -5.69 -3.80
C ILE A 233 8.79 -4.30 -3.21
N CYS A 234 9.98 -4.09 -2.62
CA CYS A 234 10.30 -2.84 -1.96
C CYS A 234 10.58 -1.74 -3.00
N GLY A 235 10.02 -0.54 -2.82
CA GLY A 235 10.44 0.62 -3.63
C GLY A 235 11.38 1.49 -2.81
N VAL A 236 12.68 1.55 -3.13
CA VAL A 236 13.62 2.43 -2.41
C VAL A 236 14.03 3.68 -3.20
#